data_AF-A0A0M4E7M0-F1
#
_entry.id   AF-A0A0M4E7M0-F1
#
_cell.length_a   1.000
_cell.length_b   1.000
_cell.length_c   1.000
_cell.angle_alpha   90.00
_cell.angle_beta   90.00
_cell.angle_gamma   90.00
#
_symmetry.space_group_name_H-M   'P 1'
#
loop_
_entity.id
_entity.type
_entity.pdbx_description
1 polymer ?
#
loop_
_entity_poly.entity_id
_entity_poly.type
_entity_poly.pdbx_seq_one_letter_code
_entity_poly.pdbx_strand_id
1 'polypeptide(L)'
;MKKNMSELRVVKATVNKLNKRSPYEQIGLSAGCGLLTGFLLLRVGKVVAVVAGCSILAVQLAIEAEIIIIDWEYVAKQQAYETALIRSDGNASLLTKLKSMDRSTARVAVGFLAGFLLGFGLA
;
A
#
# COMPACT_ATOMS: atom_id res chain seq x y z
N MET A 1 25.76 8.44 -10.96
CA MET A 1 24.66 8.39 -11.97
C MET A 1 24.69 7.19 -12.94
N LYS A 2 25.66 6.26 -12.86
CA LYS A 2 25.77 5.09 -13.78
C LYS A 2 24.96 3.85 -13.38
N LYS A 3 24.66 3.67 -12.08
CA LYS A 3 24.02 2.47 -11.51
C LYS A 3 22.51 2.32 -11.85
N ASN A 4 21.80 3.43 -12.02
CA ASN A 4 20.37 3.42 -12.36
C ASN A 4 20.10 3.04 -13.82
N MET A 5 21.04 3.32 -14.74
CA MET A 5 20.88 3.01 -16.17
C MET A 5 21.00 1.52 -16.50
N SER A 6 21.79 0.76 -15.73
CA SER A 6 21.90 -0.69 -15.88
C SER A 6 20.65 -1.40 -15.36
N GLU A 7 20.14 -1.01 -14.20
CA GLU A 7 18.90 -1.56 -13.62
C GLU A 7 17.70 -1.29 -14.54
N LEU A 8 17.54 -0.06 -15.04
CA LEU A 8 16.50 0.28 -16.01
C LEU A 8 16.60 -0.51 -17.32
N ARG A 9 17.81 -0.83 -17.77
CA ARG A 9 18.03 -1.66 -18.96
C ARG A 9 17.74 -3.13 -18.69
N VAL A 10 18.11 -3.66 -17.52
CA VAL A 10 17.82 -5.04 -17.13
C VAL A 10 16.32 -5.22 -16.91
N VAL A 11 15.67 -4.31 -16.20
CA VAL A 11 14.21 -4.29 -16.03
C VAL A 11 13.52 -4.13 -17.38
N LYS A 12 13.92 -3.18 -18.24
CA LYS A 12 13.35 -3.07 -19.59
C LYS A 12 13.62 -4.31 -20.43
N ALA A 13 14.78 -4.95 -20.34
CA ALA A 13 15.09 -6.17 -21.08
C ALA A 13 14.27 -7.37 -20.58
N THR A 14 14.09 -7.50 -19.27
CA THR A 14 13.24 -8.52 -18.65
C THR A 14 11.78 -8.29 -19.00
N VAL A 15 11.29 -7.05 -18.89
CA VAL A 15 9.93 -6.65 -19.29
C VAL A 15 9.70 -6.84 -20.80
N ASN A 16 10.70 -6.56 -21.65
CA ASN A 16 10.59 -6.75 -23.10
C ASN A 16 10.66 -8.23 -23.52
N LYS A 17 11.33 -9.09 -22.74
CA LYS A 17 11.26 -10.56 -22.90
C LYS A 17 9.93 -11.14 -22.42
N LEU A 18 9.33 -10.53 -21.39
CA LEU A 18 7.99 -10.89 -20.88
C LEU A 18 6.86 -10.44 -21.82
N ASN A 19 7.03 -9.33 -22.55
CA ASN A 19 6.05 -8.86 -23.55
C ASN A 19 5.92 -9.81 -24.77
N LYS A 20 6.87 -10.74 -24.95
CA LYS A 20 6.82 -11.77 -26.00
C LYS A 20 6.25 -13.12 -25.51
N ARG A 21 5.83 -13.26 -24.24
CA ARG A 21 5.39 -14.54 -23.65
C ARG A 21 3.96 -14.44 -23.08
N SER A 22 3.26 -15.57 -23.16
CA SER A 22 1.82 -15.77 -22.95
C SER A 22 1.25 -15.15 -21.64
N PRO A 23 -0.02 -14.67 -21.63
CA PRO A 23 -0.69 -14.02 -20.49
C PRO A 23 -0.57 -14.70 -19.12
N TYR A 24 -0.27 -16.00 -19.08
CA TYR A 24 -0.08 -16.78 -17.85
C TYR A 24 1.18 -16.39 -17.06
N GLU A 25 2.25 -15.93 -17.72
CA GLU A 25 3.47 -15.50 -17.00
C GLU A 25 3.29 -14.16 -16.29
N GLN A 26 2.50 -13.25 -16.83
CA GLN A 26 2.22 -11.96 -16.17
C GLN A 26 1.42 -12.14 -14.88
N ILE A 27 0.48 -13.09 -14.86
CA ILE A 27 -0.32 -13.40 -13.66
C ILE A 27 0.54 -14.14 -12.63
N GLY A 28 1.40 -15.06 -13.07
CA GLY A 28 2.35 -15.74 -12.17
C GLY A 28 3.34 -14.78 -11.51
N LEU A 29 3.86 -13.80 -12.27
CA LEU A 29 4.75 -12.77 -11.75
C LEU A 29 4.03 -11.87 -10.73
N SER A 30 2.79 -11.45 -11.00
CA SER A 30 2.04 -10.60 -10.07
C SER A 30 1.66 -11.32 -8.79
N ALA A 31 1.29 -12.61 -8.86
CA ALA A 31 1.02 -13.43 -7.69
C ALA A 31 2.28 -13.64 -6.83
N GLY A 32 3.43 -13.92 -7.45
CA GLY A 32 4.71 -14.02 -6.74
C GLY A 32 5.14 -12.72 -6.08
N CYS A 33 4.98 -11.58 -6.77
CA CYS A 33 5.21 -10.25 -6.18
C CYS A 33 4.24 -9.95 -5.03
N GLY A 34 2.96 -10.33 -5.15
CA GLY A 34 1.97 -10.18 -4.09
C GLY A 34 2.35 -10.99 -2.85
N LEU A 35 2.74 -12.24 -3.02
CA LEU A 35 3.12 -13.15 -1.93
C LEU A 35 4.37 -12.66 -1.20
N LEU A 36 5.41 -12.27 -1.93
CA LEU A 36 6.61 -11.69 -1.32
C LEU A 36 6.29 -10.40 -0.56
N THR A 37 5.46 -9.53 -1.14
CA THR A 37 5.03 -8.28 -0.50
C THR A 37 4.22 -8.54 0.77
N GLY A 38 3.28 -9.48 0.74
CA GLY A 38 2.48 -9.89 1.91
C GLY A 38 3.35 -10.44 3.04
N PHE A 39 4.32 -11.30 2.71
CA PHE A 39 5.28 -11.84 3.67
C PHE A 39 6.17 -10.75 4.30
N LEU A 40 6.65 -9.80 3.50
CA LEU A 40 7.45 -8.67 4.00
C LEU A 40 6.62 -7.73 4.88
N LEU A 41 5.37 -7.48 4.49
CA LEU A 41 4.46 -6.58 5.20
C LEU A 41 4.18 -7.06 6.62
N LEU A 42 4.03 -8.37 6.86
CA LEU A 42 3.85 -8.90 8.21
C LEU A 42 5.09 -8.75 9.10
N ARG A 43 6.27 -8.87 8.50
CA ARG A 43 7.55 -8.66 9.20
C ARG A 43 7.72 -7.22 9.67
N VAL A 44 7.34 -6.27 8.81
CA VAL A 44 7.35 -4.84 9.14
C VAL A 44 6.14 -4.45 10.00
N GLY A 45 5.03 -5.16 9.86
CA GLY A 45 3.77 -4.91 10.56
C GLY A 45 3.91 -5.03 12.07
N LYS A 46 4.70 -6.00 12.56
CA LYS A 46 5.02 -6.12 14.00
C LYS A 46 5.76 -4.88 14.51
N VAL A 47 6.73 -4.36 13.76
CA VAL A 47 7.48 -3.16 14.13
C VAL A 47 6.59 -1.92 14.09
N VAL A 48 5.78 -1.78 13.04
CA VAL A 48 4.83 -0.68 12.88
C VAL A 48 3.78 -0.71 13.99
N ALA A 49 3.28 -1.89 14.37
CA ALA A 49 2.32 -2.02 15.48
C ALA A 49 2.93 -1.60 16.82
N VAL A 50 4.18 -1.99 17.10
CA VAL A 50 4.89 -1.58 18.33
C VAL A 50 5.12 -0.07 18.33
N VAL A 51 5.59 0.50 17.22
CA VAL A 51 5.82 1.95 17.11
C VAL A 51 4.51 2.72 17.25
N ALA A 52 3.46 2.30 16.56
CA ALA A 52 2.14 2.93 16.65
C ALA A 52 1.58 2.85 18.08
N GLY A 53 1.68 1.69 18.73
CA GLY A 53 1.26 1.51 20.12
C GLY A 53 2.07 2.37 21.09
N CYS A 54 3.40 2.42 20.91
CA CYS A 54 4.29 3.23 21.74
C CYS A 54 3.99 4.74 21.58
N SER A 55 3.74 5.21 20.36
CA SER A 55 3.33 6.59 20.09
C SER A 55 2.03 6.95 20.82
N ILE A 56 1.03 6.06 20.80
CA ILE A 56 -0.25 6.29 21.47
C ILE A 56 -0.08 6.32 23.00
N LEU A 57 0.68 5.39 23.57
CA LEU A 57 0.95 5.34 25.01
C LEU A 57 1.73 6.57 25.49
N ALA A 58 2.73 7.02 24.72
CA ALA A 58 3.50 8.21 25.04
C ALA A 58 2.62 9.47 25.09
N VAL A 59 1.66 9.60 24.17
CA VAL A 59 0.71 10.73 24.16
C VAL A 59 -0.21 10.67 25.37
N GLN A 60 -0.75 9.51 25.73
CA GLN A 60 -1.61 9.38 26.91
C GLN A 60 -0.86 9.74 28.19
N LEU A 61 0.39 9.29 28.33
CA LEU A 61 1.24 9.61 29.49
C LEU A 61 1.52 11.12 29.59
N ALA A 62 1.73 11.80 28.45
CA ALA A 62 2.00 13.24 28.42
C ALA A 62 0.78 14.10 28.80
N ILE A 63 -0.43 13.63 28.48
CA ILE A 63 -1.68 14.29 28.88
C ILE A 63 -1.88 14.16 30.40
N GLU A 64 -1.66 12.96 30.96
CA GLU A 64 -1.82 12.71 32.40
C GLU A 64 -0.73 13.38 33.26
N ALA A 65 0.48 13.52 32.71
CA ALA A 65 1.55 14.32 33.33
C ALA A 65 1.31 15.84 33.24
N GLU A 66 0.18 16.27 32.66
CA GLU A 66 -0.23 17.68 32.48
C GLU A 66 0.76 18.53 31.66
N ILE A 67 1.65 17.88 30.89
CA ILE A 67 2.67 18.55 30.07
C ILE A 67 2.05 19.11 28.77
N ILE A 68 0.97 18.51 28.28
CA ILE A 68 0.32 18.86 27.01
C ILE A 68 -1.20 18.99 27.18
N ILE A 69 -1.73 20.19 26.98
CA ILE A 69 -3.17 20.45 26.91
C ILE A 69 -3.60 20.32 25.45
N ILE A 70 -4.39 19.29 25.13
CA ILE A 70 -4.89 19.05 23.77
C ILE A 70 -6.25 19.72 23.59
N ASP A 71 -6.32 20.68 22.67
CA ASP A 71 -7.57 21.30 22.26
C ASP A 71 -8.28 20.44 21.20
N TRP A 72 -9.22 19.62 21.66
CA TRP A 72 -9.96 18.67 20.81
C TRP A 72 -10.89 19.35 19.80
N GLU A 73 -11.27 20.61 20.04
CA GLU A 73 -12.18 21.35 19.15
C GLU A 73 -11.49 21.78 17.86
N TYR A 74 -10.20 22.15 17.96
CA TYR A 74 -9.37 22.48 16.81
C TYR A 74 -9.07 21.25 15.95
N VAL A 75 -8.73 20.12 16.59
CA VAL A 75 -8.44 18.85 15.90
C VAL A 75 -9.67 18.32 15.16
N ALA A 76 -10.86 18.38 15.77
CA ALA A 76 -12.10 17.91 15.14
C ALA A 76 -12.46 18.74 13.89
N LYS A 77 -12.29 20.06 13.93
CA LYS A 77 -12.55 20.95 12.79
C LYS A 77 -11.61 20.68 11.62
N GLN A 78 -10.33 20.44 11.91
CA GLN A 78 -9.32 20.18 10.89
C GLN A 78 -9.53 18.80 10.23
N GLN A 79 -9.86 17.78 11.01
CA GLN A 79 -10.23 16.45 10.49
C GLN A 79 -11.49 16.50 9.62
N ALA A 80 -12.51 17.25 10.01
CA ALA A 80 -13.75 17.38 9.24
C ALA A 80 -13.51 18.04 7.87
N TYR A 81 -12.66 19.05 7.82
CA TYR A 81 -12.27 19.74 6.58
C TYR A 81 -11.51 18.82 5.61
N GLU A 82 -10.47 18.13 6.09
CA GLU A 82 -9.69 17.23 5.25
C GLU A 82 -10.48 16.00 4.80
N THR A 83 -11.32 15.47 5.70
CA THR A 83 -12.16 14.30 5.39
C THR A 83 -13.22 14.63 4.34
N ALA A 84 -13.76 15.85 4.33
CA ALA A 84 -14.73 16.30 3.33
C ALA A 84 -14.09 16.41 1.93
N LEU A 85 -12.86 16.93 1.84
CA LEU A 85 -12.10 17.01 0.59
C LEU A 85 -11.75 15.63 0.04
N ILE A 86 -11.26 14.73 0.90
CA ILE A 86 -10.86 13.37 0.50
C ILE A 86 -12.07 12.52 0.07
N ARG A 87 -13.23 12.68 0.73
CA ARG A 87 -14.45 11.93 0.36
C ARG A 87 -15.04 12.36 -0.99
N SER A 88 -14.94 13.64 -1.33
CA SER A 88 -15.51 14.17 -2.57
C SER A 88 -14.68 13.78 -3.81
N ASP A 89 -13.35 13.83 -3.70
CA ASP A 89 -12.45 13.51 -4.82
C ASP A 89 -12.08 12.03 -4.88
N GLY A 90 -11.78 11.41 -3.72
CA GLY A 90 -11.23 10.06 -3.66
C GLY A 90 -12.20 8.98 -4.12
N ASN A 91 -13.45 8.98 -3.67
CA ASN A 91 -14.36 7.87 -3.97
C ASN A 91 -14.86 7.92 -5.42
N ALA A 92 -15.16 9.11 -5.95
CA ALA A 92 -15.56 9.28 -7.34
C ALA A 92 -14.39 8.98 -8.31
N SER A 93 -13.17 9.41 -7.98
CA SER A 93 -11.96 9.18 -8.78
C SER A 93 -11.52 7.71 -8.76
N LEU A 94 -11.58 7.04 -7.60
CA LEU A 94 -11.28 5.62 -7.50
C LEU A 94 -12.32 4.77 -8.22
N LEU A 95 -13.61 5.07 -8.07
CA LEU A 95 -14.66 4.34 -8.79
C LEU A 95 -14.58 4.54 -10.30
N THR A 96 -14.24 5.74 -10.79
CA THR A 96 -14.01 5.97 -12.22
C THR A 96 -12.74 5.28 -12.72
N LYS A 97 -11.65 5.29 -11.95
CA LYS A 97 -10.42 4.55 -12.28
C LYS A 97 -10.66 3.04 -12.32
N LEU A 98 -11.41 2.50 -11.35
CA LEU A 98 -11.81 1.09 -11.32
C LEU A 98 -12.74 0.73 -12.49
N LYS A 99 -13.66 1.63 -12.86
CA LYS A 99 -14.54 1.46 -14.02
C LYS A 99 -13.78 1.52 -15.35
N SER A 100 -12.68 2.26 -15.41
CA SER A 100 -11.78 2.31 -16.57
C SER A 100 -10.76 1.16 -16.62
N MET A 101 -10.76 0.25 -15.64
CA MET A 101 -9.78 -0.82 -15.55
C MET A 101 -10.17 -1.99 -16.48
N ASP A 102 -9.31 -2.28 -17.44
CA ASP A 102 -9.52 -3.35 -18.42
C ASP A 102 -9.47 -4.76 -17.78
N ARG A 103 -10.17 -5.74 -18.39
CA ARG A 103 -10.23 -7.14 -17.92
C ARG A 103 -8.86 -7.83 -17.85
N SER A 104 -7.87 -7.35 -18.59
CA SER A 104 -6.48 -7.82 -18.51
C SER A 104 -5.82 -7.43 -17.19
N THR A 105 -5.93 -6.15 -16.81
CA THR A 105 -5.35 -5.58 -15.59
C THR A 105 -6.07 -6.10 -14.35
N ALA A 106 -7.40 -6.26 -14.42
CA ALA A 106 -8.19 -6.85 -13.35
C ALA A 106 -7.72 -8.28 -12.98
N ARG A 107 -7.37 -9.11 -13.98
CA ARG A 107 -6.86 -10.49 -13.74
C ARG A 107 -5.49 -10.50 -13.08
N VAL A 108 -4.60 -9.60 -13.49
CA VAL A 108 -3.26 -9.44 -12.87
C VAL A 108 -3.39 -8.91 -11.43
N ALA A 109 -4.32 -7.98 -11.19
CA ALA A 109 -4.63 -7.44 -9.86
C ALA A 109 -5.21 -8.49 -8.92
N VAL A 110 -6.14 -9.34 -9.40
CA VAL A 110 -6.67 -10.46 -8.63
C VAL A 110 -5.57 -11.46 -8.27
N GLY A 111 -4.64 -11.75 -9.21
CA GLY A 111 -3.48 -12.60 -8.92
C GLY A 111 -2.56 -12.00 -7.86
N PHE A 112 -2.29 -10.70 -7.93
CA PHE A 112 -1.51 -9.97 -6.92
C PHE A 112 -2.20 -10.00 -5.55
N LEU A 113 -3.51 -9.73 -5.51
CA LEU A 113 -4.27 -9.71 -4.27
C LEU A 113 -4.36 -11.11 -3.65
N ALA A 114 -4.62 -12.14 -4.45
CA ALA A 114 -4.62 -13.53 -3.99
C ALA A 114 -3.24 -13.93 -3.46
N GLY A 115 -2.15 -13.60 -4.18
CA GLY A 115 -0.79 -13.83 -3.72
C GLY A 115 -0.47 -13.08 -2.42
N PHE A 116 -0.89 -11.82 -2.32
CA PHE A 116 -0.73 -10.99 -1.13
C PHE A 116 -1.46 -11.56 0.09
N LEU A 117 -2.73 -11.92 -0.04
CA LEU A 117 -3.48 -12.55 1.05
C LEU A 117 -2.91 -13.92 1.42
N LEU A 118 -2.47 -14.72 0.45
CA LEU A 118 -1.85 -16.01 0.72
C LEU A 118 -0.52 -15.84 1.46
N GLY A 119 0.31 -14.89 1.03
CA GLY A 119 1.55 -14.51 1.72
C GLY A 119 1.29 -13.91 3.09
N PHE A 120 0.13 -13.27 3.30
CA PHE A 120 -0.33 -12.81 4.60
C PHE A 120 -0.82 -13.96 5.49
N GLY A 121 -1.47 -14.99 4.93
CA GLY A 121 -1.97 -16.14 5.69
C GLY A 121 -0.90 -17.17 6.04
N LEU A 122 0.21 -17.23 5.29
CA LEU A 122 1.30 -18.19 5.49
C LEU A 122 2.48 -17.64 6.30
N ALA A 123 2.54 -16.33 6.59
CA ALA A 123 3.61 -15.72 7.40
C ALA A 123 3.17 -15.44 8.84
#